data_AF-A0A3D3ZXG8-F1
#
_entry.id   AF-A0A3D3ZXG8-F1
#
_cell.length_a   1.000
_cell.length_b   1.000
_cell.length_c   1.000
_cell.angle_alpha   90.00
_cell.angle_beta   90.00
_cell.angle_gamma   90.00
#
_symmetry.space_group_name_H-M   'P 1'
#
loop_
_entity.id
_entity.type
_entity.pdbx_description
1 polymer ?
#
loop_
_entity_poly.entity_id
_entity_poly.type
_entity_poly.pdbx_seq_one_letter_code
_entity_poly.pdbx_strand_id
1 'polypeptide(L)'
;MKAMVPALAVAAIFIGGALFLRGPDLDMTFAPLLAEHPVVFTDGTALYVQKYEVTVAEWNACYQARACTQQLRVAGNRTPEEMPATGLSYVDVGEYLAWITATTGHDYRLPSLMEWEYMAAEVLPETPDPIFTDPELTWASAYLMEPQTKRTLRPQGAFDATSAGIVDLNGSVWEWTDDCYAGASEGLVTRNRCPAFFVGGEHIAAMSFLERDPARGGCAVGVPPAHLGMRLVTDTKP
;
A
#
# COMPACT_ATOMS: atom_id res chain seq x y z
N MET A 1 31.37 -78.27 -32.38
CA MET A 1 30.30 -77.63 -31.60
C MET A 1 30.92 -76.89 -30.42
N LYS A 2 31.10 -75.58 -30.54
CA LYS A 2 31.32 -74.63 -29.43
C LYS A 2 30.73 -73.31 -29.92
N ALA A 3 29.56 -72.95 -29.39
CA ALA A 3 28.85 -71.74 -29.77
C ALA A 3 29.51 -70.54 -29.06
N MET A 4 29.80 -69.51 -29.83
CA MET A 4 30.34 -68.23 -29.36
C MET A 4 29.15 -67.29 -29.17
N VAL A 5 28.91 -66.83 -27.95
CA VAL A 5 27.87 -65.84 -27.64
C VAL A 5 28.52 -64.46 -27.62
N PRO A 6 28.00 -63.45 -28.35
CA PRO A 6 28.54 -62.10 -28.25
C PRO A 6 27.92 -61.39 -27.04
N ALA A 7 28.76 -60.81 -26.20
CA ALA A 7 28.33 -59.92 -25.13
C ALA A 7 28.02 -58.53 -25.73
N LEU A 8 26.74 -58.12 -25.71
CA LEU A 8 26.34 -56.75 -25.99
C LEU A 8 26.69 -55.89 -24.78
N ALA A 9 27.63 -54.96 -24.93
CA ALA A 9 27.85 -53.89 -23.97
C ALA A 9 26.83 -52.78 -24.21
N VAL A 10 25.87 -52.63 -23.29
CA VAL A 10 24.94 -51.49 -23.27
C VAL A 10 25.63 -50.34 -22.56
N ALA A 11 26.05 -49.32 -23.31
CA ALA A 11 26.54 -48.07 -22.76
C ALA A 11 25.34 -47.23 -22.29
N ALA A 12 25.14 -47.14 -20.98
CA ALA A 12 24.17 -46.23 -20.38
C ALA A 12 24.73 -44.80 -20.43
N ILE A 13 24.15 -43.96 -21.28
CA ILE A 13 24.43 -42.52 -21.32
C ILE A 13 23.65 -41.88 -20.17
N PHE A 14 24.33 -41.54 -19.09
CA PHE A 14 23.77 -40.67 -18.05
C PHE A 14 23.77 -39.23 -18.56
N ILE A 15 22.63 -38.78 -19.11
CA ILE A 15 22.39 -37.37 -19.33
C ILE A 15 22.08 -36.78 -17.95
N GLY A 16 23.11 -36.24 -17.29
CA GLY A 16 22.96 -35.44 -16.08
C GLY A 16 22.18 -34.18 -16.41
N GLY A 17 20.86 -34.21 -16.22
CA GLY A 17 20.04 -33.02 -16.20
C GLY A 17 20.40 -32.17 -14.99
N ALA A 18 21.26 -31.18 -15.18
CA ALA A 18 21.43 -30.12 -14.21
C ALA A 18 20.11 -29.34 -14.15
N LEU A 19 19.26 -29.68 -13.18
CA LEU A 19 18.19 -28.81 -12.72
C LEU A 19 18.86 -27.57 -12.13
N PHE A 20 19.13 -26.58 -12.97
CA PHE A 20 19.33 -25.22 -12.50
C PHE A 20 18.00 -24.77 -11.91
N LEU A 21 17.81 -24.98 -10.61
CA LEU A 21 16.88 -24.19 -9.83
C LEU A 21 17.43 -22.75 -9.92
N ARG A 22 17.02 -22.00 -10.95
CA ARG A 22 17.11 -20.55 -10.91
C ARG A 22 16.32 -20.15 -9.68
N GLY A 23 17.01 -19.64 -8.66
CA GLY A 23 16.34 -18.90 -7.60
C GLY A 23 15.53 -17.76 -8.22
N PRO A 24 14.61 -17.13 -7.46
CA PRO A 24 13.93 -15.96 -7.96
C PRO A 24 14.99 -14.95 -8.42
N ASP A 25 14.91 -14.50 -9.68
CA ASP A 25 15.72 -13.40 -10.19
C ASP A 25 15.20 -12.14 -9.48
N LEU A 26 15.74 -11.87 -8.28
CA LEU A 26 15.37 -10.71 -7.47
C LEU A 26 15.82 -9.43 -8.18
N ASP A 27 14.91 -8.47 -8.32
CA ASP A 27 15.15 -7.22 -9.03
C ASP A 27 14.91 -6.02 -8.10
N MET A 28 16.00 -5.54 -7.51
CA MET A 28 16.01 -4.36 -6.63
C MET A 28 15.81 -3.04 -7.39
N THR A 29 15.74 -3.04 -8.73
CA THR A 29 15.42 -1.81 -9.47
C THR A 29 13.99 -1.33 -9.23
N PHE A 30 13.11 -2.22 -8.76
CA PHE A 30 11.75 -1.89 -8.35
C PHE A 30 11.64 -1.46 -6.87
N ALA A 31 12.73 -1.51 -6.10
CA ALA A 31 12.67 -1.09 -4.70
C ALA A 31 12.27 0.39 -4.61
N PRO A 32 11.29 0.73 -3.76
CA PRO A 32 10.80 2.10 -3.63
C PRO A 32 11.87 3.04 -3.07
N LEU A 33 11.74 4.32 -3.41
CA LEU A 33 12.48 5.38 -2.71
C LEU A 33 11.96 5.51 -1.28
N LEU A 34 12.80 5.22 -0.29
CA LEU A 34 12.48 5.38 1.13
C LEU A 34 12.74 6.82 1.62
N ALA A 35 12.05 7.19 2.69
CA ALA A 35 12.32 8.39 3.47
C ALA A 35 13.76 8.40 4.01
N GLU A 36 14.31 9.60 4.21
CA GLU A 36 15.70 9.83 4.62
C GLU A 36 16.06 9.15 5.94
N HIS A 37 15.11 9.10 6.87
CA HIS A 37 15.27 8.50 8.19
C HIS A 37 14.13 7.54 8.49
N PRO A 38 14.38 6.42 9.20
CA PRO A 38 13.30 5.56 9.66
C PRO A 38 12.47 6.28 10.73
N VAL A 39 11.18 5.94 10.79
CA VAL A 39 10.31 6.32 11.90
C VAL A 39 10.69 5.46 13.10
N VAL A 40 11.06 6.09 14.22
CA VAL A 40 11.45 5.38 15.45
C VAL A 40 10.33 5.51 16.49
N PHE A 41 9.80 4.37 16.92
CA PHE A 41 8.76 4.30 17.93
C PHE A 41 9.34 4.40 19.35
N THR A 42 8.46 4.58 20.33
CA THR A 42 8.83 4.75 21.75
C THR A 42 9.50 3.51 22.35
N ASP A 43 9.26 2.33 21.80
CA ASP A 43 9.90 1.07 22.20
C ASP A 43 11.25 0.83 21.50
N GLY A 44 11.68 1.75 20.62
CA GLY A 44 12.92 1.68 19.87
C GLY A 44 12.84 0.87 18.57
N THR A 45 11.67 0.34 18.21
CA THR A 45 11.47 -0.27 16.89
C THR A 45 11.51 0.80 15.80
N ALA A 46 11.97 0.39 14.61
CA ALA A 46 12.16 1.28 13.47
C ALA A 46 11.32 0.81 12.28
N LEU A 47 10.62 1.74 11.64
CA LEU A 47 9.84 1.50 10.44
C LEU A 47 10.45 2.29 9.28
N TYR A 48 10.75 1.59 8.19
CA TYR A 48 11.22 2.19 6.96
C TYR A 48 10.02 2.44 6.06
N VAL A 49 9.83 3.68 5.66
CA VAL A 49 8.61 4.15 4.98
C VAL A 49 8.98 4.66 3.59
N GLN A 50 8.19 4.31 2.57
CA GLN A 50 8.31 4.89 1.25
C GLN A 50 8.07 6.40 1.31
N LYS A 51 8.94 7.16 0.65
CA LYS A 51 8.99 8.62 0.76
C LYS A 51 7.71 9.30 0.28
N TYR A 52 7.17 8.83 -0.84
CA TYR A 52 5.92 9.29 -1.47
C TYR A 52 4.92 8.13 -1.53
N GLU A 53 3.66 8.39 -1.85
CA GLU A 53 2.73 7.31 -2.19
C GLU A 53 3.25 6.54 -3.41
N VAL A 54 2.82 5.27 -3.56
CA VAL A 54 3.09 4.50 -4.77
C VAL A 54 2.60 5.29 -5.98
N THR A 55 3.47 5.47 -6.98
CA THR A 55 3.19 6.24 -8.19
C THR A 55 2.51 5.40 -9.27
N VAL A 56 1.90 6.06 -10.24
CA VAL A 56 1.30 5.40 -11.42
C VAL A 56 2.35 4.62 -12.21
N ALA A 57 3.59 5.11 -12.30
CA ALA A 57 4.70 4.40 -12.95
C ALA A 57 5.06 3.11 -12.20
N GLU A 58 5.24 3.18 -10.88
CA GLU A 58 5.53 2.02 -10.03
C GLU A 58 4.40 0.99 -10.10
N TRP A 59 3.14 1.42 -9.97
CA TRP A 59 1.98 0.55 -10.14
C TRP A 59 1.96 -0.11 -11.53
N ASN A 60 2.19 0.67 -12.58
CA ASN A 60 2.12 0.14 -13.94
C ASN A 60 3.26 -0.84 -14.23
N ALA A 61 4.38 -0.82 -13.50
CA ALA A 61 5.38 -1.89 -13.58
C ALA A 61 4.80 -3.25 -13.16
N CYS A 62 4.02 -3.29 -12.07
CA CYS A 62 3.26 -4.47 -11.65
C CYS A 62 2.27 -4.94 -12.72
N TYR A 63 1.57 -3.99 -13.37
CA TYR A 63 0.67 -4.28 -14.48
C TYR A 63 1.41 -4.86 -15.70
N GLN A 64 2.57 -4.30 -16.08
CA GLN A 64 3.38 -4.83 -17.19
C GLN A 64 3.93 -6.23 -16.89
N ALA A 65 4.24 -6.51 -15.62
CA ALA A 65 4.59 -7.85 -15.13
C ALA A 65 3.38 -8.81 -15.09
N ARG A 66 2.17 -8.33 -15.41
CA ARG A 66 0.89 -9.06 -15.35
C ARG A 66 0.52 -9.57 -13.95
N ALA A 67 1.07 -8.93 -12.91
CA ALA A 67 0.78 -9.26 -11.53
C ALA A 67 -0.37 -8.40 -10.96
N CYS A 68 -0.52 -7.17 -11.45
CA CYS A 68 -1.66 -6.31 -11.14
C CYS A 68 -2.66 -6.29 -12.31
N THR A 69 -3.95 -6.31 -11.99
CA THR A 69 -5.06 -6.40 -12.94
C THR A 69 -5.31 -5.06 -13.64
N GLN A 70 -5.18 -3.95 -12.92
CA GLN A 70 -5.55 -2.63 -13.43
C GLN A 70 -4.35 -1.88 -14.03
N GLN A 71 -4.57 -1.27 -15.19
CA GLN A 71 -3.65 -0.27 -15.73
C GLN A 71 -4.13 1.12 -15.34
N LEU A 72 -3.29 1.89 -14.66
CA LEU A 72 -3.58 3.27 -14.30
C LEU A 72 -3.17 4.22 -15.42
N ARG A 73 -3.95 5.28 -15.60
CA ARG A 73 -3.72 6.31 -16.63
C ARG A 73 -3.60 7.67 -15.98
N VAL A 74 -2.65 8.46 -16.46
CA VAL A 74 -2.50 9.86 -16.07
C VAL A 74 -3.22 10.76 -17.09
N ALA A 75 -3.94 11.76 -16.60
CA ALA A 75 -4.68 12.71 -17.43
C ALA A 75 -3.89 14.01 -17.65
N GLY A 76 -3.97 14.54 -18.88
CA GLY A 76 -3.38 15.83 -19.27
C GLY A 76 -1.87 15.78 -19.41
N ASN A 77 -1.19 16.88 -19.08
CA ASN A 77 0.27 17.03 -19.18
C ASN A 77 1.03 16.53 -17.94
N ARG A 78 0.44 15.60 -17.17
CA ARG A 78 1.04 15.04 -15.96
C ARG A 78 1.79 13.76 -16.30
N THR A 79 2.79 13.40 -15.49
CA THR A 79 3.68 12.25 -15.72
C THR A 79 3.33 11.08 -14.79
N PRO A 80 3.38 9.82 -15.25
CA PRO A 80 3.19 8.63 -14.41
C PRO A 80 4.12 8.55 -13.20
N GLU A 81 5.34 9.08 -13.33
CA GLU A 81 6.40 9.00 -12.33
C GLU A 81 6.19 9.94 -11.13
N GLU A 82 5.38 10.99 -11.31
CA GLU A 82 5.11 11.97 -10.25
C GLU A 82 3.70 11.84 -9.70
N MET A 83 2.80 11.15 -10.40
CA MET A 83 1.40 11.06 -9.99
C MET A 83 1.17 9.86 -9.07
N PRO A 84 0.56 10.05 -7.89
CA PRO A 84 0.15 8.95 -7.04
C PRO A 84 -0.80 7.99 -7.76
N ALA A 85 -0.61 6.69 -7.53
CA ALA A 85 -1.50 5.63 -7.96
C ALA A 85 -2.77 5.66 -7.11
N THR A 86 -3.87 6.10 -7.70
CA THR A 86 -5.16 6.18 -7.01
C THR A 86 -6.27 5.46 -7.78
N GLY A 87 -7.43 5.32 -7.13
CA GLY A 87 -8.53 4.53 -7.68
C GLY A 87 -8.39 3.04 -7.37
N LEU A 88 -7.68 2.72 -6.30
CA LEU A 88 -7.30 1.37 -5.92
C LEU A 88 -8.13 0.89 -4.73
N SER A 89 -8.67 -0.32 -4.84
CA SER A 89 -9.30 -1.00 -3.70
C SER A 89 -8.25 -1.74 -2.88
N TYR A 90 -8.61 -2.12 -1.64
CA TYR A 90 -7.74 -2.93 -0.79
C TYR A 90 -7.33 -4.25 -1.49
N VAL A 91 -8.21 -4.84 -2.30
CA VAL A 91 -7.90 -6.03 -3.10
C VAL A 91 -6.83 -5.76 -4.15
N ASP A 92 -6.93 -4.63 -4.88
CA ASP A 92 -5.93 -4.27 -5.89
C ASP A 92 -4.57 -4.01 -5.22
N VAL A 93 -4.56 -3.29 -4.10
CA VAL A 93 -3.36 -3.05 -3.28
C VAL A 93 -2.68 -4.37 -2.89
N GLY A 94 -3.45 -5.40 -2.56
CA GLY A 94 -2.93 -6.74 -2.27
C GLY A 94 -2.19 -7.39 -3.45
N GLU A 95 -2.61 -7.15 -4.70
CA GLU A 95 -1.89 -7.62 -5.90
C GLU A 95 -0.50 -6.99 -5.97
N TYR A 96 -0.42 -5.68 -5.72
CA TYR A 96 0.84 -4.93 -5.76
C TYR A 96 1.79 -5.37 -4.65
N LEU A 97 1.31 -5.53 -3.42
CA LEU A 97 2.12 -6.01 -2.29
C LEU A 97 2.71 -7.41 -2.54
N ALA A 98 1.91 -8.31 -3.08
CA ALA A 98 2.36 -9.66 -3.43
C ALA A 98 3.46 -9.60 -4.51
N TRP A 99 3.28 -8.75 -5.52
CA TRP A 99 4.26 -8.56 -6.59
C TRP A 99 5.56 -7.94 -6.09
N ILE A 100 5.51 -6.79 -5.42
CA ILE A 100 6.73 -6.07 -5.03
C ILE A 100 7.57 -6.88 -4.04
N THR A 101 6.93 -7.59 -3.11
CA THR A 101 7.62 -8.47 -2.16
C THR A 101 8.27 -9.65 -2.86
N ALA A 102 7.59 -10.29 -3.80
CA ALA A 102 8.15 -11.40 -4.57
C ALA A 102 9.28 -10.97 -5.51
N THR A 103 9.16 -9.79 -6.12
CA THR A 103 10.13 -9.26 -7.10
C THR A 103 11.39 -8.76 -6.44
N THR A 104 11.28 -8.05 -5.31
CA THR A 104 12.45 -7.50 -4.61
C THR A 104 13.05 -8.50 -3.61
N GLY A 105 12.25 -9.46 -3.13
CA GLY A 105 12.63 -10.34 -2.03
C GLY A 105 12.61 -9.67 -0.67
N HIS A 106 12.04 -8.45 -0.58
CA HIS A 106 11.93 -7.67 0.65
C HIS A 106 10.48 -7.61 1.12
N ASP A 107 10.24 -7.69 2.43
CA ASP A 107 8.90 -7.79 3.00
C ASP A 107 8.22 -6.41 3.05
N TYR A 108 7.58 -6.01 1.95
CA TYR A 108 6.80 -4.78 1.89
C TYR A 108 5.34 -5.03 2.25
N ARG A 109 4.81 -4.17 3.11
CA ARG A 109 3.42 -4.23 3.60
C ARG A 109 2.78 -2.85 3.64
N LEU A 110 1.48 -2.82 3.92
CA LEU A 110 0.82 -1.61 4.39
C LEU A 110 1.21 -1.30 5.83
N PRO A 111 1.20 -0.02 6.23
CA PRO A 111 1.27 0.34 7.64
C PRO A 111 0.02 -0.17 8.37
N SER A 112 0.17 -0.49 9.64
CA SER A 112 -0.95 -0.50 10.57
C SER A 112 -1.47 0.92 10.77
N LEU A 113 -2.71 1.06 11.25
CA LEU A 113 -3.31 2.34 11.57
C LEU A 113 -2.46 3.11 12.59
N MET A 114 -1.98 2.42 13.64
CA MET A 114 -1.12 3.02 14.65
C MET A 114 0.20 3.55 14.05
N GLU A 115 0.84 2.76 13.19
CA GLU A 115 2.07 3.19 12.50
C GLU A 115 1.81 4.41 11.61
N TRP A 116 0.68 4.40 10.89
CA TRP A 116 0.26 5.49 10.03
C TRP A 116 0.00 6.79 10.81
N GLU A 117 -0.79 6.72 11.87
CA GLU A 117 -1.06 7.86 12.75
C GLU A 117 0.22 8.43 13.36
N TYR A 118 1.12 7.56 13.82
CA TYR A 118 2.39 7.97 14.41
C TYR A 118 3.29 8.69 13.41
N MET A 119 3.43 8.17 12.18
CA MET A 119 4.28 8.81 11.17
C MET A 119 3.67 10.09 10.59
N ALA A 120 2.34 10.23 10.61
CA ALA A 120 1.63 11.39 10.07
C ALA A 120 1.47 12.55 11.08
N ALA A 121 1.57 12.28 12.38
CA ALA A 121 1.26 13.23 13.45
C ALA A 121 1.94 14.61 13.33
N GLU A 122 3.16 14.69 12.76
CA GLU A 122 3.90 15.95 12.62
C GLU A 122 3.27 16.92 11.61
N VAL A 123 2.58 16.41 10.59
CA VAL A 123 2.10 17.19 9.44
C VAL A 123 0.57 17.25 9.33
N LEU A 124 -0.14 16.42 10.11
CA LEU A 124 -1.60 16.45 10.12
C LEU A 124 -2.11 17.77 10.72
N PRO A 125 -3.21 18.32 10.17
CA PRO A 125 -3.81 19.52 10.72
C PRO A 125 -4.30 19.28 12.15
N GLU A 126 -4.18 20.30 13.00
CA GLU A 126 -4.75 20.23 14.35
C GLU A 126 -6.25 19.98 14.27
N THR A 127 -6.75 19.02 15.04
CA THR A 127 -8.18 18.73 15.14
C THR A 127 -8.86 19.92 15.81
N PRO A 128 -9.79 20.64 15.14
CA PRO A 128 -10.48 21.76 15.75
C PRO A 128 -11.35 21.29 16.92
N ASP A 129 -11.50 22.15 17.94
CA ASP A 129 -12.47 21.90 19.01
C ASP A 129 -13.87 21.68 18.41
N PRO A 130 -14.63 20.68 18.91
CA PRO A 130 -15.95 20.39 18.36
C PRO A 130 -16.91 21.56 18.61
N ILE A 131 -17.65 21.97 17.57
CA ILE A 131 -18.66 23.03 17.66
C ILE A 131 -19.74 22.67 18.69
N PHE A 132 -20.10 21.39 18.76
CA PHE A 132 -21.05 20.84 19.71
C PHE A 132 -20.33 20.05 20.80
N THR A 133 -20.60 20.40 22.06
CA THR A 133 -20.07 19.69 23.23
C THR A 133 -20.93 18.49 23.65
N ASP A 134 -22.10 18.31 23.03
CA ASP A 134 -22.94 17.12 23.20
C ASP A 134 -22.29 15.91 22.49
N PRO A 135 -21.99 14.81 23.21
CA PRO A 135 -21.44 13.60 22.63
C PRO A 135 -22.25 13.03 21.45
N GLU A 136 -23.58 13.21 21.44
CA GLU A 136 -24.44 12.74 20.35
C GLU A 136 -24.35 13.60 19.08
N LEU A 137 -23.72 14.79 19.16
CA LEU A 137 -23.58 15.75 18.06
C LEU A 137 -22.12 15.98 17.66
N THR A 138 -21.17 15.25 18.26
CA THR A 138 -19.75 15.35 17.88
C THR A 138 -19.53 15.01 16.40
N TRP A 139 -20.28 14.04 15.86
CA TRP A 139 -20.24 13.71 14.42
C TRP A 139 -20.65 14.88 13.51
N ALA A 140 -21.58 15.73 13.96
CA ALA A 140 -22.02 16.89 13.20
C ALA A 140 -20.96 18.01 13.21
N SER A 141 -20.17 18.10 14.29
CA SER A 141 -19.04 19.02 14.36
C SER A 141 -17.95 18.65 13.33
N ALA A 142 -17.62 17.37 13.20
CA ALA A 142 -16.68 16.88 12.19
C ALA A 142 -17.12 17.28 10.77
N TYR A 143 -18.40 17.03 10.43
CA TYR A 143 -18.96 17.38 9.12
C TYR A 143 -18.96 18.89 8.82
N LEU A 144 -19.12 19.74 9.83
CA LEU A 144 -19.20 21.20 9.67
C LEU A 144 -17.85 21.92 9.74
N MET A 145 -16.85 21.33 10.39
CA MET A 145 -15.53 21.94 10.61
C MET A 145 -14.46 21.43 9.66
N GLU A 146 -14.62 20.24 9.10
CA GLU A 146 -13.63 19.68 8.19
C GLU A 146 -13.55 20.53 6.92
N PRO A 147 -12.37 21.13 6.63
CA PRO A 147 -12.21 21.88 5.40
C PRO A 147 -12.53 20.96 4.23
N GLN A 148 -13.38 21.43 3.31
CA GLN A 148 -13.59 20.79 2.02
C GLN A 148 -12.32 21.00 1.19
N THR A 149 -11.25 20.32 1.58
CA THR A 149 -9.94 20.45 0.96
C THR A 149 -10.02 20.06 -0.51
N LYS A 150 -8.99 20.48 -1.24
CA LYS A 150 -8.95 20.38 -2.69
C LYS A 150 -8.93 18.90 -3.05
N ARG A 151 -10.09 18.34 -3.43
CA ARG A 151 -10.27 17.00 -4.02
C ARG A 151 -9.46 16.76 -5.31
N THR A 152 -8.63 17.73 -5.71
CA THR A 152 -7.77 17.64 -6.88
C THR A 152 -6.51 16.88 -6.51
N LEU A 153 -6.35 15.69 -7.09
CA LEU A 153 -5.11 14.93 -7.01
C LEU A 153 -3.91 15.77 -7.48
N ARG A 154 -2.87 15.83 -6.66
CA ARG A 154 -1.61 16.53 -6.95
C ARG A 154 -0.48 15.54 -7.25
N PRO A 155 0.57 15.97 -7.96
CA PRO A 155 1.82 15.23 -8.02
C PRO A 155 2.43 15.09 -6.62
N GLN A 156 3.26 14.07 -6.42
CA GLN A 156 4.04 13.87 -5.21
C GLN A 156 4.93 15.08 -4.90
N GLY A 157 5.17 15.34 -3.62
CA GLY A 157 5.89 16.49 -3.10
C GLY A 157 5.09 17.80 -3.10
N ALA A 158 3.77 17.73 -3.17
CA ALA A 158 2.90 18.91 -3.21
C ALA A 158 2.49 19.41 -1.82
N PHE A 159 2.65 18.58 -0.79
CA PHE A 159 2.29 18.87 0.59
C PHE A 159 3.50 18.71 1.52
N ASP A 160 3.24 18.73 2.84
CA ASP A 160 4.28 18.85 3.84
C ASP A 160 5.13 17.59 3.97
N ALA A 161 6.34 17.77 4.49
CA ALA A 161 7.28 16.70 4.78
C ALA A 161 7.52 16.62 6.29
N THR A 162 7.53 15.39 6.80
CA THR A 162 7.90 15.08 8.20
C THR A 162 9.41 15.20 8.40
N SER A 163 9.85 15.26 9.66
CA SER A 163 11.26 15.20 10.06
C SER A 163 11.97 13.91 9.65
N ALA A 164 11.23 12.81 9.47
CA ALA A 164 11.74 11.56 8.91
C ALA A 164 11.94 11.61 7.39
N GLY A 165 11.34 12.59 6.71
CA GLY A 165 11.41 12.79 5.27
C GLY A 165 10.23 12.21 4.47
N ILE A 166 9.21 11.68 5.16
CA ILE A 166 7.96 11.22 4.53
C ILE A 166 7.15 12.44 4.08
N VAL A 167 6.64 12.42 2.86
CA VAL A 167 5.95 13.55 2.23
C VAL A 167 4.52 13.17 1.85
N ASP A 168 3.63 14.16 1.85
CA ASP A 168 2.24 14.08 1.39
C ASP A 168 1.24 13.36 2.30
N LEU A 169 1.58 13.13 3.57
CA LEU A 169 0.65 12.51 4.54
C LEU A 169 -0.60 13.38 4.84
N ASN A 170 -0.55 14.68 4.56
CA ASN A 170 -1.63 15.63 4.78
C ASN A 170 -2.35 16.11 3.50
N GLY A 171 -2.31 15.32 2.42
CA GLY A 171 -3.19 15.50 1.26
C GLY A 171 -2.66 14.80 0.00
N SER A 172 -3.38 14.57 -1.08
CA SER A 172 -4.84 14.45 -1.22
C SER A 172 -5.25 12.97 -1.31
N VAL A 173 -4.32 12.05 -1.06
CA VAL A 173 -4.51 10.62 -1.15
C VAL A 173 -4.76 10.08 0.25
N TRP A 174 -5.79 9.26 0.38
CA TRP A 174 -5.99 8.42 1.54
C TRP A 174 -5.31 7.09 1.29
N GLU A 175 -4.49 6.69 2.23
CA GLU A 175 -3.62 5.52 2.14
C GLU A 175 -4.28 4.36 2.89
N TRP A 176 -4.40 3.21 2.22
CA TRP A 176 -4.87 1.99 2.87
C TRP A 176 -3.95 1.56 4.01
N THR A 177 -4.54 1.25 5.17
CA THR A 177 -3.85 0.62 6.30
C THR A 177 -4.30 -0.84 6.43
N ASP A 178 -3.59 -1.61 7.26
CA ASP A 178 -3.85 -3.03 7.42
C ASP A 178 -4.88 -3.37 8.51
N ASP A 179 -5.38 -2.36 9.22
CA ASP A 179 -6.28 -2.52 10.35
C ASP A 179 -7.74 -2.65 9.90
N CYS A 180 -8.40 -3.66 10.44
CA CYS A 180 -9.77 -3.98 10.10
C CYS A 180 -10.78 -3.08 10.84
N TYR A 181 -11.73 -2.52 10.11
CA TYR A 181 -12.91 -1.88 10.65
C TYR A 181 -14.09 -2.86 10.72
N ALA A 182 -14.42 -3.29 11.93
CA ALA A 182 -15.53 -4.22 12.21
C ALA A 182 -16.88 -3.52 12.49
N GLY A 183 -16.91 -2.19 12.62
CA GLY A 183 -18.11 -1.46 13.06
C GLY A 183 -18.66 -2.00 14.39
N ALA A 184 -19.99 -2.08 14.51
CA ALA A 184 -20.68 -2.60 15.71
C ALA A 184 -20.80 -4.14 15.76
N SER A 185 -20.06 -4.88 14.92
CA SER A 185 -20.16 -6.34 14.93
C SER A 185 -19.46 -6.92 16.15
N GLU A 186 -20.23 -7.53 17.06
CA GLU A 186 -19.73 -8.17 18.30
C GLU A 186 -18.97 -9.50 18.04
N GLY A 187 -18.74 -9.87 16.78
CA GLY A 187 -18.00 -11.05 16.40
C GLY A 187 -16.50 -10.77 16.26
N LEU A 188 -15.67 -11.80 16.44
CA LEU A 188 -14.25 -11.75 16.10
C LEU A 188 -14.10 -11.59 14.58
N VAL A 189 -14.03 -10.35 14.10
CA VAL A 189 -13.68 -10.06 12.71
C VAL A 189 -12.19 -10.29 12.56
N THR A 190 -11.84 -11.35 11.82
CA THR A 190 -10.47 -11.64 11.43
C THR A 190 -10.13 -10.89 10.15
N ARG A 191 -8.85 -10.52 9.95
CA ARG A 191 -8.37 -9.78 8.77
C ARG A 191 -8.86 -10.38 7.43
N ASN A 192 -8.87 -11.70 7.31
CA ASN A 192 -9.34 -12.43 6.12
C ASN A 192 -10.87 -12.41 5.89
N ARG A 193 -11.65 -11.83 6.81
CA ARG A 193 -13.09 -11.65 6.71
C ARG A 193 -13.49 -10.19 6.95
N CYS A 194 -12.52 -9.29 6.80
CA CYS A 194 -12.72 -7.89 7.10
C CYS A 194 -13.56 -7.21 6.00
N PRO A 195 -14.70 -6.58 6.34
CA PRO A 195 -15.56 -5.93 5.34
C PRO A 195 -15.08 -4.53 4.96
N ALA A 196 -14.24 -3.90 5.78
CA ALA A 196 -13.75 -2.55 5.57
C ALA A 196 -12.43 -2.35 6.32
N PHE A 197 -11.51 -1.56 5.76
CA PHE A 197 -10.23 -1.26 6.39
C PHE A 197 -10.15 0.24 6.70
N PHE A 198 -9.33 0.59 7.68
CA PHE A 198 -9.02 1.98 7.92
C PHE A 198 -8.11 2.52 6.81
N VAL A 199 -8.34 3.78 6.47
CA VAL A 199 -7.52 4.56 5.55
C VAL A 199 -7.09 5.84 6.27
N GLY A 200 -5.82 6.20 6.14
CA GLY A 200 -5.27 7.42 6.71
C GLY A 200 -5.17 8.52 5.67
N GLY A 201 -5.42 9.77 6.05
CA GLY A 201 -5.27 10.97 5.23
C GLY A 201 -5.46 12.21 6.12
N GLU A 202 -6.05 13.28 5.59
CA GLU A 202 -6.37 14.47 6.40
C GLU A 202 -7.24 14.15 7.64
N HIS A 203 -7.97 13.03 7.58
CA HIS A 203 -8.63 12.38 8.71
C HIS A 203 -8.63 10.86 8.50
N ILE A 204 -8.80 10.10 9.60
CA ILE A 204 -9.00 8.66 9.52
C ILE A 204 -10.42 8.36 9.03
N ALA A 205 -10.54 7.46 8.06
CA ALA A 205 -11.82 6.95 7.58
C ALA A 205 -11.81 5.42 7.51
N ALA A 206 -13.00 4.82 7.43
CA ALA A 206 -13.15 3.40 7.15
C ALA A 206 -13.77 3.20 5.78
N MET A 207 -13.16 2.36 4.95
CA MET A 207 -13.57 2.13 3.58
C MET A 207 -13.81 0.65 3.32
N SER A 208 -14.91 0.34 2.63
CA SER A 208 -15.19 -1.01 2.15
C SER A 208 -14.03 -1.52 1.30
N PHE A 209 -13.59 -2.76 1.52
CA PHE A 209 -12.38 -3.32 0.90
C PHE A 209 -12.43 -3.38 -0.66
N LEU A 210 -13.61 -3.23 -1.26
CA LEU A 210 -13.83 -3.20 -2.71
C LEU A 210 -13.95 -1.78 -3.29
N GLU A 211 -13.99 -0.75 -2.44
CA GLU A 211 -14.19 0.63 -2.88
C GLU A 211 -12.95 1.15 -3.63
N ARG A 212 -13.19 1.90 -4.71
CA ARG A 212 -12.14 2.51 -5.54
C ARG A 212 -12.35 4.00 -5.72
N ASP A 213 -13.60 4.45 -5.72
CA ASP A 213 -14.00 5.83 -5.93
C ASP A 213 -14.90 6.26 -4.75
N PRO A 214 -14.29 6.60 -3.59
CA PRO A 214 -15.01 7.00 -2.39
C PRO A 214 -15.92 8.23 -2.62
N ALA A 215 -15.65 9.03 -3.65
CA ALA A 215 -16.49 10.16 -4.02
C ALA A 215 -17.83 9.74 -4.65
N ARG A 216 -17.93 8.51 -5.17
CA ARG A 216 -19.12 7.97 -5.86
C ARG A 216 -19.71 6.73 -5.20
N GLY A 217 -18.96 6.04 -4.34
CA GLY A 217 -19.37 4.79 -3.68
C GLY A 217 -19.00 4.75 -2.20
N GLY A 218 -20.00 4.51 -1.35
CA GLY A 218 -19.81 3.95 0.00
C GLY A 218 -19.86 4.92 1.19
N CYS A 219 -20.62 4.53 2.20
CA CYS A 219 -20.75 5.19 3.51
C CYS A 219 -19.41 5.21 4.24
N ALA A 220 -18.66 6.31 4.13
CA ALA A 220 -17.64 6.65 5.09
C ALA A 220 -18.33 7.13 6.38
N VAL A 221 -17.76 6.77 7.55
CA VAL A 221 -17.99 7.58 8.74
C VAL A 221 -17.17 8.86 8.54
N GLY A 222 -17.83 10.02 8.47
CA GLY A 222 -17.19 11.31 8.19
C GLY A 222 -17.22 11.73 6.71
N VAL A 223 -16.42 12.74 6.35
CA VAL A 223 -16.30 13.21 4.96
C VAL A 223 -15.63 12.12 4.11
N PRO A 224 -16.17 11.77 2.93
CA PRO A 224 -15.59 10.71 2.11
C PRO A 224 -14.18 11.10 1.63
N PRO A 225 -13.20 10.18 1.71
CA PRO A 225 -11.87 10.36 1.14
C PRO A 225 -11.89 10.90 -0.29
N ALA A 226 -10.88 11.66 -0.68
CA ALA A 226 -10.81 12.22 -2.03
C ALA A 226 -10.32 11.20 -3.07
N HIS A 227 -9.24 10.49 -2.76
CA HIS A 227 -8.59 9.49 -3.61
C HIS A 227 -8.08 8.35 -2.73
N LEU A 228 -8.22 7.10 -3.17
CA LEU A 228 -7.66 5.94 -2.45
C LEU A 228 -6.40 5.46 -3.15
N GLY A 229 -5.30 5.38 -2.40
CA GLY A 229 -3.98 4.92 -2.85
C GLY A 229 -3.26 4.16 -1.74
N MET A 230 -1.93 4.07 -1.81
CA MET A 230 -1.15 3.29 -0.85
C MET A 230 0.27 3.83 -0.70
N ARG A 231 0.88 3.46 0.42
CA ARG A 231 2.29 3.68 0.73
C ARG A 231 2.88 2.40 1.30
N LEU A 232 4.10 2.07 0.90
CA LEU A 232 4.79 0.89 1.40
C LEU A 232 5.54 1.20 2.70
N VAL A 233 5.54 0.23 3.61
CA VAL A 233 6.42 0.21 4.77
C VAL A 233 7.09 -1.15 4.91
N THR A 234 8.17 -1.18 5.68
CA THR A 234 8.90 -2.41 6.02
C THR A 234 9.66 -2.27 7.33
N ASP A 235 9.79 -3.38 8.06
CA ASP A 235 10.43 -3.46 9.39
C ASP A 235 11.96 -3.58 9.31
N THR A 236 12.49 -3.97 8.15
CA THR A 236 13.94 -4.05 7.89
C THR A 236 14.38 -3.04 6.85
N LYS A 237 15.65 -2.64 6.92
CA LYS A 237 16.26 -1.80 5.88
C LYS A 237 16.50 -2.63 4.60
N PRO A 238 15.98 -2.20 3.43
CA PRO A 238 16.27 -2.83 2.15
C PRO A 238 17.72 -2.70 1.70
#